data_AF-A0A835W8I3-F1
#
_entry.id   AF-A0A835W8I3-F1
#
_cell.length_a   1.000
_cell.length_b   1.000
_cell.length_c   1.000
_cell.angle_alpha   90.00
_cell.angle_beta   90.00
_cell.angle_gamma   90.00
#
_symmetry.space_group_name_H-M   'P 1'
#
loop_
_entity.id
_entity.type
_entity.pdbx_description
1 polymer ?
#
loop_
_entity_poly.entity_id
_entity_poly.type
_entity_poly.pdbx_seq_one_letter_code
_entity_poly.pdbx_strand_id
1 'polypeptide(L)'
;MRGGPKDAAGQKLTQRTGRQAPAGAQQHPYGAHPYYQQGQAPEVAEPMSRADGAGAPPPPLQWQLPLELRDAASNKLLLPSRAALYALLSLPLLLWAGAVGAGCLHWEAELPDGASRRDFEHPLIWFDRHVFRVWGSLLPLPPLFIRIAAVRLRRRPPPGGTALRRRATLAVQAAQLYSIILVVRLALYAGHVALQRHAGLFLVSDHLLLAASVVACYQSELVLAFSDAYKAELLARHDPGAGVAQVAAVSALVGGVFLLVALYGDMYCTARWYHHPGENLAALGLGAAVFQLPVLVWLLRQARVAPA
;
A
#
# COMPACT_ATOMS: atom_id res chain seq x y z
N MET A 1 -47.54 -3.57 -40.46
CA MET A 1 -47.08 -3.25 -41.83
C MET A 1 -46.53 -1.83 -41.85
N ARG A 2 -45.46 -1.61 -42.63
CA ARG A 2 -44.67 -0.37 -42.85
C ARG A 2 -43.72 0.00 -41.69
N GLY A 3 -42.40 -0.09 -41.78
CA GLY A 3 -41.49 -0.40 -42.88
C GLY A 3 -40.71 0.83 -43.36
N GLY A 4 -39.48 1.00 -42.83
CA GLY A 4 -38.34 1.72 -43.45
C GLY A 4 -38.24 3.24 -43.24
N PRO A 5 -37.06 3.86 -43.48
CA PRO A 5 -35.79 3.29 -43.95
C PRO A 5 -34.57 3.50 -43.01
N LYS A 6 -33.61 2.59 -43.19
CA LYS A 6 -32.18 2.71 -42.86
C LYS A 6 -31.52 3.61 -43.92
N ASP A 7 -30.54 4.43 -43.52
CA ASP A 7 -29.38 4.98 -44.28
C ASP A 7 -28.75 6.05 -43.35
N ALA A 8 -27.45 6.28 -43.16
CA ALA A 8 -26.22 6.01 -43.89
C ALA A 8 -25.09 5.88 -42.83
N ALA A 9 -24.13 4.94 -42.90
CA ALA A 9 -23.03 4.84 -43.85
C ALA A 9 -22.17 6.12 -43.96
N GLY A 10 -20.99 6.08 -43.34
CA GLY A 10 -19.80 6.79 -43.83
C GLY A 10 -19.29 7.94 -42.96
N GLN A 11 -18.22 7.70 -42.20
CA GLN A 11 -16.87 8.15 -42.59
C GLN A 11 -15.85 7.70 -41.54
N LYS A 12 -14.99 6.76 -41.95
CA LYS A 12 -13.74 6.43 -41.28
C LYS A 12 -12.75 7.57 -41.58
N LEU A 13 -12.43 8.39 -40.58
CA LEU A 13 -11.29 9.30 -40.65
C LEU A 13 -10.06 8.60 -40.04
N THR A 14 -9.34 7.86 -40.87
CA THR A 14 -7.98 7.42 -40.60
C THR A 14 -7.04 8.62 -40.71
N GLN A 15 -6.82 9.35 -39.62
CA GLN A 15 -5.66 10.24 -39.51
C GLN A 15 -4.44 9.44 -39.07
N ARG A 16 -3.65 9.06 -40.07
CA ARG A 16 -2.30 8.50 -39.94
C ARG A 16 -1.33 9.66 -39.78
N THR A 17 -1.18 10.18 -38.57
CA THR A 17 -0.09 11.11 -38.24
C THR A 17 1.16 10.30 -37.89
N GLY A 18 2.10 10.28 -38.84
CA GLY A 18 3.45 9.80 -38.61
C GLY A 18 4.14 10.67 -37.57
N ARG A 19 4.47 10.07 -36.43
CA ARG A 19 5.43 10.65 -35.49
C ARG A 19 6.79 10.03 -35.76
N GLN A 20 7.64 10.82 -36.42
CA GLN A 20 9.08 10.62 -36.45
C GLN A 20 9.59 10.48 -35.02
N ALA A 21 10.27 9.37 -34.75
CA ALA A 21 11.04 9.19 -33.52
C ALA A 21 12.36 9.98 -33.65
N PRO A 22 12.66 10.95 -32.77
CA PRO A 22 14.03 11.38 -32.62
C PRO A 22 14.82 10.26 -31.94
N ALA A 23 15.74 9.67 -32.71
CA ALA A 23 16.83 8.85 -32.20
C ALA A 23 17.74 9.74 -31.34
N GLY A 24 17.42 9.85 -30.06
CA GLY A 24 18.22 10.49 -29.03
C GLY A 24 18.36 9.54 -27.86
N ALA A 25 19.20 8.52 -28.02
CA ALA A 25 19.62 7.66 -26.93
C ALA A 25 20.40 8.49 -25.91
N GLN A 26 19.70 9.04 -24.91
CA GLN A 26 20.34 9.52 -23.70
C GLN A 26 20.84 8.31 -22.91
N GLN A 27 22.08 7.93 -23.18
CA GLN A 27 22.87 7.10 -22.29
C GLN A 27 22.97 7.83 -20.96
N HIS A 28 22.25 7.34 -19.95
CA HIS A 28 22.47 7.75 -18.57
C HIS A 28 23.88 7.29 -18.17
N PRO A 29 24.76 8.20 -17.72
CA PRO A 29 26.01 7.81 -17.09
C PRO A 29 25.65 7.30 -15.69
N TYR A 30 25.38 5.99 -15.58
CA TYR A 30 25.55 5.33 -14.29
C TYR A 30 27.03 5.44 -13.94
N GLY A 31 27.33 6.34 -13.00
CA GLY A 31 28.66 6.52 -12.44
C GLY A 31 29.20 5.17 -11.98
N ALA A 32 30.18 4.68 -12.72
CA ALA A 32 31.05 3.63 -12.26
C ALA A 32 31.78 4.17 -11.02
N HIS A 33 31.41 3.70 -9.84
CA HIS A 33 32.22 3.90 -8.64
C HIS A 33 33.55 3.14 -8.82
N PRO A 34 34.71 3.83 -8.85
CA PRO A 34 36.01 3.20 -8.91
C PRO A 34 36.42 2.81 -7.48
N TYR A 35 35.81 1.77 -6.95
CA TYR A 35 36.36 1.02 -5.82
C TYR A 35 36.30 -0.43 -6.24
N TYR A 36 37.38 -0.94 -6.82
CA TYR A 36 37.89 -2.32 -6.72
C TYR A 36 39.03 -2.46 -7.72
N GLN A 37 40.16 -1.83 -7.36
CA GLN A 37 41.47 -2.19 -7.88
C GLN A 37 42.20 -2.93 -6.75
N GLN A 38 42.96 -3.96 -7.13
CA GLN A 38 43.80 -4.84 -6.30
C GLN A 38 43.02 -5.89 -5.48
N GLY A 39 43.05 -7.18 -5.81
CA GLY A 39 44.13 -7.93 -6.44
C GLY A 39 45.20 -8.32 -5.42
N GLN A 40 44.80 -9.09 -4.41
CA GLN A 40 45.69 -9.97 -3.67
C GLN A 40 44.96 -11.30 -3.49
N ALA A 41 45.45 -12.32 -4.21
CA ALA A 41 45.11 -13.70 -3.90
C ALA A 41 45.59 -13.98 -2.48
N PRO A 42 44.74 -14.50 -1.58
CA PRO A 42 45.21 -14.89 -0.26
C PRO A 42 46.26 -15.98 -0.44
N GLU A 43 47.44 -15.70 0.11
CA GLU A 43 48.50 -16.65 0.35
C GLU A 43 47.90 -17.90 0.98
N VAL A 44 48.13 -19.05 0.33
CA VAL A 44 47.63 -20.35 0.78
C VAL A 44 48.37 -20.69 2.06
N ALA A 45 47.80 -20.26 3.19
CA ALA A 45 48.31 -20.59 4.51
C ALA A 45 48.31 -22.11 4.66
N GLU A 46 49.45 -22.64 5.09
CA GLU A 46 49.68 -24.05 5.34
C GLU A 46 48.59 -24.66 6.22
N PRO A 47 48.25 -25.95 6.03
CA PRO A 47 47.30 -26.64 6.87
C PRO A 47 47.83 -26.71 8.31
N MET A 48 47.40 -25.75 9.13
CA MET A 48 47.62 -25.79 10.57
C MET A 48 47.08 -27.12 11.12
N SER A 49 48.01 -27.88 11.69
CA SER A 49 47.74 -29.08 12.44
C SER A 49 46.65 -28.82 13.47
N ARG A 50 45.66 -29.72 13.45
CA ARG A 50 44.48 -29.73 14.31
C ARG A 50 44.95 -29.87 15.76
N ALA A 51 45.08 -28.75 16.47
CA ALA A 51 45.23 -28.77 17.91
C ALA A 51 43.89 -29.21 18.52
N ASP A 52 43.90 -30.32 19.24
CA ASP A 52 42.77 -30.92 19.97
C ASP A 52 42.32 -30.07 21.18
N GLY A 53 42.19 -28.77 20.99
CA GLY A 53 41.49 -27.88 21.92
C GLY A 53 40.04 -27.84 21.50
N ALA A 54 39.13 -28.25 22.37
CA ALA A 54 37.70 -28.01 22.25
C ALA A 54 37.40 -26.50 22.30
N GLY A 55 37.81 -25.78 21.25
CA GLY A 55 37.53 -24.36 21.05
C GLY A 55 36.04 -24.20 20.83
N ALA A 56 35.44 -23.26 21.56
CA ALA A 56 34.05 -22.90 21.39
C ALA A 56 33.76 -22.69 19.88
N PRO A 57 32.63 -23.20 19.37
CA PRO A 57 32.30 -23.05 17.96
C PRO A 57 32.34 -21.57 17.58
N PRO A 58 32.92 -21.20 16.42
CA PRO A 58 32.98 -19.82 16.00
C PRO A 58 31.58 -19.20 16.05
N PRO A 59 31.44 -17.93 16.50
CA PRO A 59 30.15 -17.28 16.61
C PRO A 59 29.44 -17.35 15.24
N PRO A 60 28.13 -17.62 15.20
CA PRO A 60 27.45 -17.83 13.93
C PRO A 60 27.59 -16.57 13.05
N LEU A 61 27.93 -16.74 11.77
CA LEU A 61 28.21 -15.67 10.79
C LEU A 61 27.22 -14.49 10.80
N GLN A 62 25.97 -14.72 11.19
CA GLN A 62 24.96 -13.68 11.39
C GLN A 62 25.39 -12.56 12.37
N TRP A 63 26.31 -12.85 13.30
CA TRP A 63 26.84 -11.89 14.27
C TRP A 63 27.99 -11.03 13.72
N GLN A 64 28.37 -11.21 12.45
CA GLN A 64 29.39 -10.39 11.79
C GLN A 64 28.81 -9.39 10.78
N LEU A 65 27.51 -9.49 10.45
CA LEU A 65 26.89 -8.55 9.51
C LEU A 65 26.76 -7.15 10.12
N PRO A 66 26.94 -6.07 9.32
CA PRO A 66 26.56 -4.72 9.71
C PRO A 66 25.14 -4.67 10.30
N LEU A 67 24.94 -3.83 11.32
CA LEU A 67 23.67 -3.71 12.04
C LEU A 67 22.49 -3.46 11.09
N GLU A 68 22.70 -2.59 10.09
CA GLU A 68 21.70 -2.25 9.06
C GLU A 68 21.21 -3.47 8.28
N LEU A 69 22.12 -4.39 7.91
CA LEU A 69 21.74 -5.61 7.19
C LEU A 69 20.97 -6.58 8.08
N ARG A 70 21.30 -6.64 9.38
CA ARG A 70 20.53 -7.44 10.35
C ARG A 70 19.13 -6.86 10.53
N ASP A 71 19.00 -5.55 10.65
CA ASP A 71 17.71 -4.88 10.75
C ASP A 71 16.89 -5.00 9.46
N ALA A 72 17.53 -4.98 8.30
CA ALA A 72 16.89 -5.23 7.02
C ALA A 72 16.36 -6.66 6.90
N ALA A 73 17.12 -7.64 7.40
CA ALA A 73 16.72 -9.04 7.49
C ALA A 73 15.65 -9.31 8.58
N SER A 74 15.46 -8.37 9.50
CA SER A 74 14.50 -8.50 10.60
C SER A 74 13.04 -8.46 10.15
N ASN A 75 12.17 -8.86 11.08
CA ASN A 75 10.71 -8.83 10.94
C ASN A 75 10.08 -7.51 11.40
N LYS A 76 10.88 -6.46 11.59
CA LYS A 76 10.37 -5.14 12.00
C LYS A 76 10.27 -4.20 10.80
N LEU A 77 9.41 -3.21 10.87
CA LEU A 77 9.41 -2.13 9.87
C LEU A 77 10.76 -1.41 9.99
N LEU A 78 11.42 -1.21 8.86
CA LEU A 78 12.63 -0.41 8.74
C LEU A 78 12.34 0.73 7.78
N LEU A 79 12.58 1.96 8.23
CA LEU A 79 12.35 3.18 7.48
C LEU A 79 13.62 4.04 7.52
N PRO A 80 13.91 4.81 6.47
CA PRO A 80 15.14 5.60 6.35
C PRO A 80 15.21 6.75 7.36
N SER A 81 14.08 7.24 7.86
CA SER A 81 14.05 8.32 8.84
C SER A 81 12.75 8.36 9.64
N ARG A 82 12.76 9.09 10.77
CA ARG A 82 11.54 9.40 11.54
C ARG A 82 10.56 10.24 10.73
N ALA A 83 11.07 11.16 9.92
CA ALA A 83 10.25 12.01 9.07
C ALA A 83 9.47 11.18 8.04
N ALA A 84 10.11 10.18 7.42
CA ALA A 84 9.43 9.25 6.51
C ALA A 84 8.33 8.45 7.22
N LEU A 85 8.59 7.95 8.44
CA LEU A 85 7.57 7.28 9.24
C LEU A 85 6.37 8.21 9.49
N TYR A 86 6.62 9.39 10.05
CA TYR A 86 5.52 10.29 10.38
C TYR A 86 4.77 10.77 9.14
N ALA A 87 5.45 11.03 8.01
CA ALA A 87 4.79 11.40 6.76
C ALA A 87 3.87 10.28 6.26
N LEU A 88 4.34 9.01 6.27
CA LEU A 88 3.53 7.86 5.86
C LEU A 88 2.36 7.58 6.82
N LEU A 89 2.48 7.99 8.08
CA LEU A 89 1.40 7.86 9.07
C LEU A 89 0.41 9.04 9.03
N SER A 90 0.86 10.27 8.85
CA SER A 90 0.01 11.46 8.98
C SER A 90 -0.59 11.90 7.65
N LEU A 91 0.17 11.86 6.55
CA LEU A 91 -0.28 12.42 5.28
C LEU A 91 -1.55 11.74 4.75
N PRO A 92 -1.67 10.40 4.72
CA PRO A 92 -2.92 9.75 4.32
C PRO A 92 -4.12 10.18 5.17
N LEU A 93 -3.93 10.30 6.49
CA LEU A 93 -4.99 10.70 7.42
C LEU A 93 -5.42 12.15 7.21
N LEU A 94 -4.46 13.06 7.02
CA LEU A 94 -4.73 14.48 6.80
C LEU A 94 -5.43 14.69 5.45
N LEU A 95 -5.02 13.96 4.40
CA LEU A 95 -5.68 14.01 3.11
C LEU A 95 -7.09 13.43 3.16
N TRP A 96 -7.26 12.31 3.86
CA TRP A 96 -8.58 11.71 4.09
C TRP A 96 -9.52 12.64 4.85
N ALA A 97 -9.08 13.17 5.99
CA ALA A 97 -9.85 14.12 6.79
C ALA A 97 -10.11 15.42 6.02
N GLY A 98 -9.13 15.90 5.27
CA GLY A 98 -9.26 17.06 4.39
C GLY A 98 -10.29 16.85 3.29
N ALA A 99 -10.32 15.67 2.65
CA ALA A 99 -11.31 15.35 1.62
C ALA A 99 -12.74 15.29 2.18
N VAL A 100 -12.94 14.61 3.32
CA VAL A 100 -14.25 14.56 4.00
C VAL A 100 -14.67 15.95 4.47
N GLY A 101 -13.75 16.69 5.10
CA GLY A 101 -13.98 18.05 5.58
C GLY A 101 -14.33 19.03 4.47
N ALA A 102 -13.60 18.99 3.34
CA ALA A 102 -13.92 19.78 2.16
C ALA A 102 -15.29 19.43 1.59
N GLY A 103 -15.67 18.14 1.57
CA GLY A 103 -17.02 17.72 1.17
C GLY A 103 -18.09 18.30 2.10
N CYS A 104 -17.85 18.32 3.42
CA CYS A 104 -18.76 18.93 4.39
C CYS A 104 -18.89 20.45 4.22
N LEU A 105 -17.79 21.14 3.91
CA LEU A 105 -17.79 22.59 3.68
C LEU A 105 -18.49 22.97 2.38
N HIS A 106 -18.41 22.10 1.36
CA HIS A 106 -19.08 22.26 0.08
C HIS A 106 -20.46 21.60 0.04
N TRP A 107 -21.01 21.21 1.19
CA TRP A 107 -22.23 20.43 1.28
C TRP A 107 -23.39 21.13 0.54
N GLU A 108 -24.03 20.37 -0.35
CA GLU A 108 -25.19 20.80 -1.11
C GLU A 108 -26.42 20.06 -0.58
N ALA A 109 -27.30 20.81 0.09
CA ALA A 109 -28.54 20.26 0.63
C ALA A 109 -29.50 19.80 -0.48
N GLU A 110 -29.50 20.53 -1.60
CA GLU A 110 -30.32 20.27 -2.78
C GLU A 110 -29.43 19.87 -3.96
N LEU A 111 -29.79 18.78 -4.64
CA LEU A 111 -29.09 18.34 -5.84
C LEU A 111 -29.48 19.22 -7.04
N PRO A 112 -28.57 19.40 -8.03
CA PRO A 112 -28.89 20.11 -9.26
C PRO A 112 -30.14 19.54 -9.95
N ASP A 113 -30.97 20.42 -10.51
CA ASP A 113 -32.10 20.10 -11.38
C ASP A 113 -33.18 19.17 -10.78
N GLY A 114 -33.30 19.12 -9.45
CA GLY A 114 -34.25 18.23 -8.77
C GLY A 114 -33.93 16.75 -8.96
N ALA A 115 -32.70 16.42 -9.37
CA ALA A 115 -32.25 15.06 -9.51
C ALA A 115 -32.41 14.31 -8.18
N SER A 116 -32.90 13.06 -8.25
CA SER A 116 -32.92 12.22 -7.07
C SER A 116 -31.48 11.83 -6.69
N ARG A 117 -31.21 11.61 -5.39
CA ARG A 117 -29.91 11.08 -4.94
C ARG A 117 -29.51 9.77 -5.62
N ARG A 118 -30.47 9.04 -6.19
CA ARG A 118 -30.20 7.78 -6.91
C ARG A 118 -29.76 8.00 -8.36
N ASP A 119 -30.19 9.12 -8.96
CA ASP A 119 -29.96 9.41 -10.37
C ASP A 119 -28.80 10.41 -10.58
N PHE A 120 -28.30 11.01 -9.49
CA PHE A 120 -27.18 11.95 -9.55
C PHE A 120 -25.85 11.25 -9.84
N GLU A 121 -25.18 11.66 -10.92
CA GLU A 121 -23.87 11.19 -11.33
C GLU A 121 -22.78 12.21 -10.99
N HIS A 122 -21.91 11.88 -10.02
CA HIS A 122 -20.71 12.65 -9.75
C HIS A 122 -19.51 12.14 -10.57
N PRO A 123 -18.41 12.91 -10.73
CA PRO A 123 -17.28 12.53 -11.58
C PRO A 123 -16.60 11.19 -11.25
N LEU A 124 -16.81 10.66 -10.05
CA LEU A 124 -16.26 9.39 -9.57
C LEU A 124 -17.32 8.30 -9.36
N ILE A 125 -18.55 8.49 -9.86
CA ILE A 125 -19.62 7.50 -9.71
C ILE A 125 -19.26 6.15 -10.33
N TRP A 126 -18.45 6.14 -11.39
CA TRP A 126 -17.96 4.91 -12.01
C TRP A 126 -17.07 4.11 -11.04
N PHE A 127 -16.24 4.81 -10.25
CA PHE A 127 -15.36 4.19 -9.26
C PHE A 127 -16.19 3.67 -8.10
N ASP A 128 -17.11 4.47 -7.55
CA ASP A 128 -18.04 4.03 -6.51
C ASP A 128 -18.81 2.76 -6.95
N ARG A 129 -19.52 2.86 -8.08
CA ARG A 129 -20.44 1.83 -8.57
C ARG A 129 -19.74 0.54 -8.97
N HIS A 130 -18.62 0.63 -9.71
CA HIS A 130 -17.99 -0.56 -10.30
C HIS A 130 -16.81 -1.10 -9.49
N VAL A 131 -16.16 -0.26 -8.69
CA VAL A 131 -14.97 -0.64 -7.94
C VAL A 131 -15.26 -0.70 -6.45
N PHE A 132 -15.68 0.40 -5.85
CA PHE A 132 -15.77 0.49 -4.38
C PHE A 132 -16.93 -0.34 -3.81
N ARG A 133 -18.13 -0.29 -4.40
CA ARG A 133 -19.28 -1.09 -3.92
C ARG A 133 -19.10 -2.58 -4.14
N VAL A 134 -18.52 -2.96 -5.28
CA VAL A 134 -18.37 -4.37 -5.66
C VAL A 134 -17.16 -5.01 -4.96
N TRP A 135 -16.04 -4.30 -4.95
CA TRP A 135 -14.74 -4.83 -4.53
C TRP A 135 -14.18 -4.17 -3.28
N GLY A 136 -14.85 -3.19 -2.67
CA GLY A 136 -14.31 -2.35 -1.60
C GLY A 136 -13.79 -3.11 -0.38
N SER A 137 -14.40 -4.24 -0.03
CA SER A 137 -13.90 -5.11 1.05
C SER A 137 -12.62 -5.89 0.67
N LEU A 138 -12.40 -6.09 -0.63
CA LEU A 138 -11.29 -6.85 -1.19
C LEU A 138 -10.16 -5.95 -1.71
N LEU A 139 -10.39 -4.64 -1.85
CA LEU A 139 -9.42 -3.65 -2.33
C LEU A 139 -8.05 -3.68 -1.61
N PRO A 140 -7.95 -3.98 -0.30
CA PRO A 140 -6.66 -4.11 0.35
C PRO A 140 -5.90 -5.43 0.06
N LEU A 141 -6.55 -6.44 -0.55
CA LEU A 141 -5.94 -7.73 -0.80
C LEU A 141 -4.89 -7.73 -1.93
N PRO A 142 -5.09 -7.05 -3.08
CA PRO A 142 -4.07 -6.96 -4.12
C PRO A 142 -2.68 -6.50 -3.64
N PRO A 143 -2.50 -5.37 -2.93
CA PRO A 143 -1.17 -4.98 -2.45
C PRO A 143 -0.58 -6.01 -1.46
N LEU A 144 -1.40 -6.62 -0.61
CA LEU A 144 -0.98 -7.71 0.27
C LEU A 144 -0.47 -8.91 -0.53
N PHE A 145 -1.20 -9.35 -1.56
CA PHE A 145 -0.80 -10.48 -2.40
C PHE A 145 0.47 -10.19 -3.19
N ILE A 146 0.63 -8.98 -3.72
CA ILE A 146 1.88 -8.55 -4.39
C ILE A 146 3.06 -8.70 -3.43
N ARG A 147 2.91 -8.26 -2.18
CA ARG A 147 3.98 -8.37 -1.18
C ARG A 147 4.26 -9.80 -0.74
N ILE A 148 3.23 -10.63 -0.55
CA ILE A 148 3.40 -12.06 -0.28
C ILE A 148 4.14 -12.75 -1.43
N ALA A 149 3.76 -12.44 -2.68
CA ALA A 149 4.43 -12.94 -3.87
C ALA A 149 5.89 -12.46 -3.92
N ALA A 150 6.16 -11.19 -3.64
CA ALA A 150 7.52 -10.63 -3.59
C ALA A 150 8.42 -11.37 -2.59
N VAL A 151 7.89 -11.76 -1.42
CA VAL A 151 8.63 -12.56 -0.43
C VAL A 151 8.91 -13.98 -0.96
N ARG A 152 7.97 -14.57 -1.69
CA ARG A 152 8.13 -15.92 -2.28
C ARG A 152 9.07 -15.96 -3.48
N LEU A 153 9.16 -14.87 -4.24
CA LEU A 153 10.02 -14.75 -5.42
C LEU A 153 11.51 -14.58 -5.09
N ARG A 154 11.86 -14.31 -3.83
CA ARG A 154 13.25 -14.31 -3.39
C ARG A 154 13.84 -15.71 -3.54
N ARG A 155 14.83 -15.83 -4.43
CA ARG A 155 15.48 -17.09 -4.77
C ARG A 155 16.11 -17.71 -3.51
N ARG A 156 16.14 -19.04 -3.47
CA ARG A 156 16.92 -19.76 -2.45
C ARG A 156 18.36 -19.25 -2.51
N PRO A 157 18.98 -18.89 -1.38
CA PRO A 157 20.36 -18.45 -1.38
C PRO A 157 21.25 -19.55 -1.97
N PRO A 158 22.34 -19.18 -2.66
CA PRO A 158 23.28 -20.15 -3.20
C PRO A 158 23.81 -21.06 -2.07
N PRO A 159 24.12 -22.34 -2.37
CA PRO A 159 24.69 -23.25 -1.39
C PRO A 159 25.97 -22.63 -0.79
N GLY A 160 26.01 -22.53 0.54
CA GLY A 160 27.10 -21.88 1.29
C GLY A 160 26.84 -20.41 1.69
N GLY A 161 25.82 -19.76 1.13
CA GLY A 161 25.39 -18.44 1.58
C GLY A 161 24.55 -18.51 2.85
N THR A 162 24.88 -17.70 3.88
CA THR A 162 23.99 -17.54 5.03
C THR A 162 22.67 -16.94 4.57
N ALA A 163 21.60 -17.73 4.64
CA ALA A 163 20.26 -17.30 4.28
C ALA A 163 19.78 -16.20 5.23
N LEU A 164 19.92 -14.93 4.85
CA LEU A 164 19.17 -13.82 5.45
C LEU A 164 17.72 -13.90 5.00
N ARG A 165 17.05 -14.99 5.35
CA ARG A 165 15.68 -15.26 4.93
C ARG A 165 14.76 -14.42 5.81
N ARG A 166 14.29 -13.31 5.25
CA ARG A 166 13.26 -12.49 5.88
C ARG A 166 12.03 -13.36 6.14
N ARG A 167 11.58 -13.45 7.40
CA ARG A 167 10.37 -14.23 7.70
C ARG A 167 9.17 -13.43 7.21
N ALA A 168 8.19 -14.12 6.63
CA ALA A 168 6.94 -13.51 6.13
C ALA A 168 6.01 -12.97 7.26
N THR A 169 6.52 -12.80 8.48
CA THR A 169 5.70 -12.52 9.67
C THR A 169 4.98 -11.18 9.58
N LEU A 170 5.57 -10.16 8.93
CA LEU A 170 4.88 -8.87 8.76
C LEU A 170 3.70 -8.95 7.81
N ALA A 171 3.82 -9.70 6.71
CA ALA A 171 2.71 -9.89 5.78
C ALA A 171 1.58 -10.70 6.43
N VAL A 172 1.93 -11.72 7.24
CA VAL A 172 0.96 -12.49 8.02
C VAL A 172 0.27 -11.61 9.08
N GLN A 173 1.01 -10.77 9.81
CA GLN A 173 0.43 -9.84 10.78
C GLN A 173 -0.48 -8.81 10.11
N ALA A 174 -0.11 -8.30 8.93
CA ALA A 174 -0.98 -7.42 8.15
C ALA A 174 -2.27 -8.14 7.72
N ALA A 175 -2.18 -9.38 7.24
CA ALA A 175 -3.35 -10.19 6.90
C ALA A 175 -4.28 -10.42 8.11
N GLN A 176 -3.71 -10.69 9.28
CA GLN A 176 -4.47 -10.80 10.54
C GLN A 176 -5.16 -9.49 10.90
N LEU A 177 -4.46 -8.37 10.82
CA LEU A 177 -5.03 -7.04 11.04
C LEU A 177 -6.21 -6.76 10.09
N TYR A 178 -6.08 -7.09 8.80
CA TYR A 178 -7.14 -6.89 7.81
C TYR A 178 -8.35 -7.78 8.07
N SER A 179 -8.10 -9.01 8.55
CA SER A 179 -9.18 -9.91 8.97
C SER A 179 -9.94 -9.35 10.18
N ILE A 180 -9.23 -8.78 11.17
CA ILE A 180 -9.86 -8.10 12.31
C ILE A 180 -10.69 -6.91 11.84
N ILE A 181 -10.12 -6.05 10.99
CA ILE A 181 -10.82 -4.89 10.41
C ILE A 181 -12.09 -5.34 9.66
N LEU A 182 -12.00 -6.41 8.87
CA LEU A 182 -13.14 -6.96 8.14
C LEU A 182 -14.23 -7.47 9.09
N VAL A 183 -13.87 -8.18 10.15
CA VAL A 183 -14.84 -8.65 11.16
C VAL A 183 -15.53 -7.48 11.86
N VAL A 184 -14.77 -6.47 12.28
CA VAL A 184 -15.33 -5.24 12.89
C VAL A 184 -16.27 -4.53 11.92
N ARG A 185 -15.86 -4.43 10.65
CA ARG A 185 -16.69 -3.84 9.57
C ARG A 185 -18.01 -4.58 9.40
N LEU A 186 -17.99 -5.92 9.36
CA LEU A 186 -19.19 -6.74 9.24
C LEU A 186 -20.10 -6.59 10.47
N ALA A 187 -19.53 -6.55 11.67
CA ALA A 187 -20.28 -6.36 12.91
C ALA A 187 -20.96 -4.99 12.96
N LEU A 188 -20.26 -3.92 12.58
CA LEU A 188 -20.82 -2.57 12.50
C LEU A 188 -21.95 -2.48 11.47
N TYR A 189 -21.77 -3.10 10.30
CA TYR A 189 -22.80 -3.13 9.27
C TYR A 189 -24.05 -3.91 9.73
N ALA A 190 -23.87 -5.10 10.32
CA ALA A 190 -24.97 -5.89 10.85
C ALA A 190 -25.71 -5.14 11.97
N GLY A 191 -24.97 -4.47 12.87
CA GLY A 191 -25.52 -3.64 13.93
C GLY A 191 -26.32 -2.44 13.38
N HIS A 192 -25.79 -1.78 12.34
CA HIS A 192 -26.49 -0.69 11.66
C HIS A 192 -27.83 -1.18 11.05
N VAL A 193 -27.81 -2.28 10.31
CA VAL A 193 -29.03 -2.86 9.70
C VAL A 193 -30.05 -3.27 10.78
N ALA A 194 -29.59 -3.87 11.89
CA ALA A 194 -30.47 -4.24 12.99
C ALA A 194 -31.13 -3.01 13.63
N LEU A 195 -30.35 -1.96 13.90
CA LEU A 195 -30.87 -0.73 14.50
C LEU A 195 -31.86 -0.02 13.56
N GLN A 196 -31.55 0.03 12.26
CA GLN A 196 -32.44 0.61 11.27
C GLN A 196 -33.79 -0.14 11.22
N ARG A 197 -33.76 -1.48 11.29
CA ARG A 197 -34.98 -2.31 11.26
C ARG A 197 -35.82 -2.18 12.53
N HIS A 198 -35.20 -2.09 13.71
CA HIS A 198 -35.92 -2.14 14.98
C HIS A 198 -36.26 -0.77 15.56
N ALA A 199 -35.44 0.25 15.30
CA ALA A 199 -35.59 1.58 15.91
C ALA A 199 -35.75 2.71 14.88
N GLY A 200 -35.60 2.43 13.57
CA GLY A 200 -35.62 3.47 12.53
C GLY A 200 -34.47 4.48 12.62
N LEU A 201 -33.45 4.20 13.43
CA LEU A 201 -32.30 5.07 13.66
C LEU A 201 -31.18 4.78 12.67
N PHE A 202 -30.62 5.83 12.09
CA PHE A 202 -29.41 5.78 11.27
C PHE A 202 -28.22 6.18 12.13
N LEU A 203 -27.31 5.23 12.39
CA LEU A 203 -26.22 5.43 13.33
C LEU A 203 -25.22 6.51 12.87
N VAL A 204 -24.75 6.42 11.61
CA VAL A 204 -23.66 7.20 11.00
C VAL A 204 -23.70 6.97 9.48
N SER A 205 -23.10 7.84 8.65
CA SER A 205 -22.81 7.53 7.24
C SER A 205 -21.99 6.23 7.15
N ASP A 206 -22.67 5.14 6.78
CA ASP A 206 -22.09 3.82 6.61
C ASP A 206 -20.99 3.86 5.54
N HIS A 207 -21.20 4.55 4.42
CA HIS A 207 -20.23 4.64 3.33
C HIS A 207 -18.90 5.25 3.80
N LEU A 208 -18.94 6.39 4.52
CA LEU A 208 -17.71 7.03 5.00
C LEU A 208 -17.01 6.23 6.10
N LEU A 209 -17.78 5.62 7.01
CA LEU A 209 -17.24 4.77 8.07
C LEU A 209 -16.59 3.50 7.50
N LEU A 210 -17.24 2.87 6.52
CA LEU A 210 -16.70 1.69 5.83
C LEU A 210 -15.47 2.06 4.99
N ALA A 211 -15.46 3.22 4.33
CA ALA A 211 -14.29 3.71 3.60
C ALA A 211 -13.11 4.00 4.53
N ALA A 212 -13.33 4.48 5.77
CA ALA A 212 -12.27 4.64 6.75
C ALA A 212 -11.49 3.33 7.02
N SER A 213 -12.18 2.19 7.05
CA SER A 213 -11.54 0.87 7.19
C SER A 213 -10.61 0.53 6.01
N VAL A 214 -11.00 0.92 4.80
CA VAL A 214 -10.22 0.69 3.58
C VAL A 214 -9.00 1.62 3.54
N VAL A 215 -9.17 2.90 3.91
CA VAL A 215 -8.06 3.85 4.08
C VAL A 215 -7.04 3.30 5.07
N ALA A 216 -7.50 2.78 6.22
CA ALA A 216 -6.61 2.22 7.25
C ALA A 216 -5.75 1.05 6.71
N CYS A 217 -6.35 0.13 5.95
CA CYS A 217 -5.62 -0.97 5.33
C CYS A 217 -4.63 -0.49 4.26
N TYR A 218 -5.01 0.48 3.41
CA TYR A 218 -4.08 1.02 2.41
C TYR A 218 -2.94 1.79 3.06
N GLN A 219 -3.21 2.55 4.12
CA GLN A 219 -2.18 3.26 4.87
C GLN A 219 -1.15 2.29 5.46
N SER A 220 -1.59 1.17 6.06
CA SER A 220 -0.64 0.14 6.49
C SER A 220 0.13 -0.47 5.34
N GLU A 221 -0.51 -0.73 4.19
CA GLU A 221 0.18 -1.23 3.01
C GLU A 221 1.21 -0.24 2.45
N LEU A 222 0.94 1.07 2.46
CA LEU A 222 1.92 2.08 2.05
C LEU A 222 3.17 2.00 2.92
N VAL A 223 3.00 1.99 4.24
CA VAL A 223 4.12 1.94 5.20
C VAL A 223 4.92 0.64 5.03
N LEU A 224 4.21 -0.47 4.89
CA LEU A 224 4.81 -1.78 4.73
C LEU A 224 5.54 -1.94 3.37
N ALA A 225 4.94 -1.49 2.27
CA ALA A 225 5.52 -1.52 0.94
C ALA A 225 6.75 -0.60 0.86
N PHE A 226 6.69 0.59 1.44
CA PHE A 226 7.84 1.49 1.53
C PHE A 226 8.99 0.86 2.33
N SER A 227 8.68 0.23 3.47
CA SER A 227 9.68 -0.51 4.24
C SER A 227 10.26 -1.71 3.46
N ASP A 228 9.42 -2.42 2.71
CA ASP A 228 9.86 -3.56 1.90
C ASP A 228 10.77 -3.12 0.75
N ALA A 229 10.49 -1.98 0.11
CA ALA A 229 11.33 -1.38 -0.92
C ALA A 229 12.69 -0.97 -0.34
N TYR A 230 12.71 -0.23 0.78
CA TYR A 230 13.94 0.22 1.41
C TYR A 230 14.84 -0.95 1.86
N LYS A 231 14.23 -1.99 2.43
CA LYS A 231 14.99 -3.21 2.79
C LYS A 231 15.50 -3.98 1.59
N ALA A 232 14.76 -4.00 0.48
CA ALA A 232 15.23 -4.63 -0.74
C ALA A 232 16.46 -3.89 -1.29
N GLU A 233 16.48 -2.57 -1.24
CA GLU A 233 17.62 -1.75 -1.62
C GLU A 233 18.87 -2.04 -0.76
N LEU A 234 18.74 -2.06 0.57
CA LEU A 234 19.85 -2.39 1.47
C LEU A 234 20.41 -3.80 1.24
N LEU A 235 19.54 -4.74 0.88
CA LEU A 235 19.91 -6.14 0.62
C LEU A 235 20.35 -6.38 -0.83
N ALA A 236 20.33 -5.39 -1.72
CA ALA A 236 20.53 -5.58 -3.16
C ALA A 236 21.87 -6.26 -3.51
N ARG A 237 22.93 -5.97 -2.75
CA ARG A 237 24.25 -6.57 -2.95
C ARG A 237 24.36 -8.02 -2.44
N HIS A 238 23.43 -8.46 -1.61
CA HIS A 238 23.50 -9.74 -0.88
C HIS A 238 22.39 -10.71 -1.27
N ASP A 239 21.34 -10.24 -1.95
CA ASP A 239 20.19 -11.02 -2.36
C ASP A 239 19.90 -10.79 -3.86
N PRO A 240 20.19 -11.76 -4.75
CA PRO A 240 19.94 -11.62 -6.18
C PRO A 240 18.44 -11.47 -6.52
N GLY A 241 17.54 -11.79 -5.58
CA GLY A 241 16.09 -11.57 -5.72
C GLY A 241 15.64 -10.18 -5.26
N ALA A 242 16.53 -9.36 -4.70
CA ALA A 242 16.19 -8.04 -4.15
C ALA A 242 15.57 -7.10 -5.20
N GLY A 243 16.09 -7.09 -6.43
CA GLY A 243 15.57 -6.21 -7.49
C GLY A 243 14.10 -6.49 -7.82
N VAL A 244 13.73 -7.77 -7.98
CA VAL A 244 12.32 -8.17 -8.24
C VAL A 244 11.44 -7.81 -7.05
N ALA A 245 11.92 -8.04 -5.83
CA ALA A 245 11.18 -7.68 -4.62
C ALA A 245 10.98 -6.17 -4.48
N GLN A 246 11.98 -5.37 -4.87
CA GLN A 246 11.90 -3.91 -4.89
C GLN A 246 10.87 -3.43 -5.90
N VAL A 247 10.90 -3.95 -7.14
CA VAL A 247 9.91 -3.62 -8.18
C VAL A 247 8.50 -3.93 -7.68
N ALA A 248 8.26 -5.11 -7.11
CA ALA A 248 6.96 -5.49 -6.58
C ALA A 248 6.49 -4.57 -5.43
N ALA A 249 7.39 -4.22 -4.50
CA ALA A 249 7.08 -3.31 -3.41
C ALA A 249 6.76 -1.89 -3.91
N VAL A 250 7.52 -1.38 -4.88
CA VAL A 250 7.26 -0.08 -5.52
C VAL A 250 5.95 -0.09 -6.29
N SER A 251 5.65 -1.16 -7.04
CA SER A 251 4.36 -1.30 -7.73
C SER A 251 3.18 -1.31 -6.75
N ALA A 252 3.30 -2.02 -5.63
CA ALA A 252 2.29 -2.02 -4.57
C ALA A 252 2.12 -0.62 -3.96
N LEU A 253 3.22 0.11 -3.74
CA LEU A 253 3.21 1.47 -3.23
C LEU A 253 2.49 2.42 -4.19
N VAL A 254 2.89 2.45 -5.46
CA VAL A 254 2.30 3.34 -6.48
C VAL A 254 0.82 3.02 -6.70
N GLY A 255 0.47 1.74 -6.83
CA GLY A 255 -0.91 1.30 -6.95
C GLY A 255 -1.75 1.68 -5.73
N GLY A 256 -1.20 1.53 -4.52
CA GLY A 256 -1.84 1.93 -3.28
C GLY A 256 -2.11 3.44 -3.20
N VAL A 257 -1.14 4.27 -3.60
CA VAL A 257 -1.31 5.73 -3.66
C VAL A 257 -2.41 6.11 -4.64
N PHE A 258 -2.42 5.53 -5.85
CA PHE A 258 -3.44 5.81 -6.85
C PHE A 258 -4.85 5.47 -6.35
N LEU A 259 -5.01 4.31 -5.72
CA LEU A 259 -6.31 3.87 -5.18
C LEU A 259 -6.75 4.73 -3.98
N LEU A 260 -5.81 5.19 -3.14
CA LEU A 260 -6.12 6.15 -2.07
C LEU A 260 -6.60 7.49 -2.61
N VAL A 261 -5.97 8.03 -3.66
CA VAL A 261 -6.41 9.29 -4.28
C VAL A 261 -7.83 9.15 -4.84
N ALA A 262 -8.13 8.06 -5.53
CA ALA A 262 -9.49 7.78 -6.01
C ALA A 262 -10.49 7.68 -4.85
N LEU A 263 -10.11 6.98 -3.78
CA LEU A 263 -10.93 6.85 -2.58
C LEU A 263 -11.17 8.20 -1.89
N TYR A 264 -10.19 9.08 -1.79
CA TYR A 264 -10.37 10.42 -1.23
C TYR A 264 -11.33 11.26 -2.07
N GLY A 265 -11.19 11.21 -3.39
CA GLY A 265 -12.13 11.87 -4.29
C GLY A 265 -13.56 11.34 -4.11
N ASP A 266 -13.72 10.02 -3.98
CA ASP A 266 -15.01 9.38 -3.74
C ASP A 266 -15.63 9.78 -2.39
N MET A 267 -14.83 9.83 -1.34
CA MET A 267 -15.27 10.28 -0.01
C MET A 267 -15.63 11.77 0.02
N TYR A 268 -14.90 12.62 -0.72
CA TYR A 268 -15.28 14.01 -0.93
C TYR A 268 -16.66 14.12 -1.59
N CYS A 269 -16.89 13.37 -2.68
CA CYS A 269 -18.17 13.35 -3.38
C CYS A 269 -19.29 12.85 -2.45
N THR A 270 -19.04 11.76 -1.74
CA THR A 270 -19.97 11.16 -0.77
C THR A 270 -20.38 12.15 0.31
N ALA A 271 -19.40 12.82 0.93
CA ALA A 271 -19.64 13.81 1.97
C ALA A 271 -20.40 15.04 1.46
N ARG A 272 -20.11 15.48 0.22
CA ARG A 272 -20.73 16.68 -0.36
C ARG A 272 -22.21 16.51 -0.70
N TRP A 273 -22.59 15.38 -1.27
CA TRP A 273 -23.91 15.23 -1.91
C TRP A 273 -24.85 14.24 -1.22
N TYR A 274 -24.34 13.29 -0.44
CA TYR A 274 -25.15 12.15 0.01
C TYR A 274 -25.51 12.17 1.49
N HIS A 275 -24.74 12.88 2.31
CA HIS A 275 -24.87 12.83 3.77
C HIS A 275 -24.80 14.21 4.42
N HIS A 276 -25.47 14.35 5.56
CA HIS A 276 -25.43 15.58 6.33
C HIS A 276 -24.02 15.78 6.96
N PRO A 277 -23.48 17.02 7.04
CA PRO A 277 -22.14 17.27 7.58
C PRO A 277 -21.93 16.70 8.99
N GLY A 278 -22.94 16.77 9.86
CA GLY A 278 -22.86 16.17 11.19
C GLY A 278 -22.65 14.64 11.16
N GLU A 279 -23.31 13.93 10.25
CA GLU A 279 -23.12 12.48 10.06
C GLU A 279 -21.73 12.17 9.53
N ASN A 280 -21.23 13.00 8.61
CA ASN A 280 -19.89 12.86 8.03
C ASN A 280 -18.79 13.07 9.08
N LEU A 281 -18.92 14.09 9.92
CA LEU A 281 -17.97 14.37 11.00
C LEU A 281 -18.00 13.27 12.07
N ALA A 282 -19.19 12.77 12.40
CA ALA A 282 -19.32 11.61 13.28
C ALA A 282 -18.67 10.35 12.66
N ALA A 283 -18.87 10.10 11.37
CA ALA A 283 -18.23 9.00 10.64
C ALA A 283 -16.70 9.13 10.61
N LEU A 284 -16.20 10.35 10.40
CA LEU A 284 -14.77 10.65 10.41
C LEU A 284 -14.17 10.36 11.79
N GLY A 285 -14.78 10.88 12.87
CA GLY A 285 -14.31 10.66 14.23
C GLY A 285 -14.37 9.19 14.65
N LEU A 286 -15.49 8.51 14.38
CA LEU A 286 -15.66 7.09 14.70
C LEU A 286 -14.72 6.21 13.87
N GLY A 287 -14.57 6.49 12.57
CA GLY A 287 -13.65 5.78 11.69
C GLY A 287 -12.18 5.96 12.11
N ALA A 288 -11.81 7.16 12.55
CA ALA A 288 -10.49 7.42 13.10
C ALA A 288 -10.24 6.61 14.39
N ALA A 289 -11.20 6.58 15.31
CA ALA A 289 -11.08 5.87 16.57
C ALA A 289 -11.05 4.33 16.39
N VAL A 290 -11.95 3.79 15.56
CA VAL A 290 -12.16 2.34 15.43
C VAL A 290 -11.16 1.70 14.46
N PHE A 291 -10.79 2.37 13.37
CA PHE A 291 -9.93 1.79 12.35
C PHE A 291 -8.54 2.41 12.32
N GLN A 292 -8.43 3.73 12.26
CA GLN A 292 -7.12 4.38 12.06
C GLN A 292 -6.22 4.27 13.29
N LEU A 293 -6.71 4.62 14.47
CA LEU A 293 -5.91 4.64 15.69
C LEU A 293 -5.30 3.26 16.02
N PRO A 294 -6.04 2.13 15.96
CA PRO A 294 -5.44 0.81 16.17
C PRO A 294 -4.35 0.47 15.15
N VAL A 295 -4.56 0.81 13.87
CA VAL A 295 -3.56 0.58 12.81
C VAL A 295 -2.31 1.42 13.05
N LEU A 296 -2.46 2.70 13.41
CA LEU A 296 -1.35 3.59 13.75
C LEU A 296 -0.54 3.06 14.94
N VAL A 297 -1.21 2.67 16.02
CA VAL A 297 -0.56 2.11 17.21
C VAL A 297 0.17 0.82 16.86
N TRP A 298 -0.43 -0.05 16.05
CA TRP A 298 0.23 -1.26 15.57
C TRP A 298 1.49 -0.94 14.74
N LEU A 299 1.40 -0.03 13.76
CA LEU A 299 2.53 0.37 12.92
C LEU A 299 3.67 0.98 13.74
N LEU A 300 3.36 1.86 14.69
CA LEU A 300 4.35 2.46 15.60
C LEU A 300 5.08 1.40 16.44
N ARG A 301 4.38 0.36 16.90
CA ARG A 301 4.99 -0.77 17.63
C ARG A 301 5.85 -1.68 16.75
N GLN A 302 5.60 -1.70 15.44
CA GLN A 302 6.43 -2.44 14.48
C GLN A 302 7.61 -1.64 13.95
N ALA A 303 7.58 -0.31 14.03
CA ALA A 303 8.62 0.59 13.55
C ALA A 303 9.93 0.44 14.33
N ARG A 304 11.01 0.17 13.60
CA ARG A 304 12.37 0.54 13.97
C ARG A 304 12.82 1.65 13.04
N VAL A 305 13.35 2.71 13.61
CA VAL A 305 13.92 3.80 12.82
C VAL A 305 15.43 3.62 12.81
N ALA A 306 16.01 3.63 11.62
CA ALA A 306 17.46 3.59 11.48
C ALA A 306 18.08 4.77 12.27
N PRO A 307 19.18 4.55 13.01
CA PRO A 307 19.93 5.66 13.58
C PRO A 307 20.34 6.61 12.45
N ALA A 308 20.15 7.90 12.67
CA ALA A 308 20.54 8.96 11.74
C ALA A 308 22.07 9.08 11.65
#